data_AF-A0A1S8B921-F1
#
_entry.id   AF-A0A1S8B921-F1
#
_cell.length_a   1.000
_cell.length_b   1.000
_cell.length_c   1.000
_cell.angle_alpha   90.00
_cell.angle_beta   90.00
_cell.angle_gamma   90.00
#
_symmetry.space_group_name_H-M   'P 1'
#
loop_
_entity.id
_entity.type
_entity.pdbx_description
1 polymer ?
#
loop_
_entity_poly.entity_id
_entity_poly.type
_entity_poly.pdbx_seq_one_letter_code
_entity_poly.pdbx_strand_id
1 'polypeptide(L)'
;MHLTQLLPTFGLLAVAANAAPTGPDYGPPTGFDGSTAGLGDWAKNAFDVAKGGLLTEGSCTPDKLVVRKEWGALSAEERISYTNAVQCLQSKPARTPSSLAPGAKSHFDDWVVAHINQTFIQHYTATFLSWHRWYIWEYEQALRNECGYIGRQPYWDWTKTAETGLENSPIFDGSATSLGGNGEYVHQTGEVVIGNVGEHPVLLAPGSGGGCVKKGPFSNYTVNLGPLSLSLVNGSAVGSSLTEDKSDDFSWNPRCLKRDLSDAVNKRHANATGVLSLLRNTKDVYDFQMTMQSYPGQGELGVHGGGHYSIGGDPGRDFYVSPGEPAFYLHHTMVDRTWWLWQMQNPAERTQGPKALMGTGTFLNSPASPNVTYDDWTDLGFVTDKKLQIKDLMKTTAGPFCYVYE
;
A
#
# COMPACT_ATOMS: atom_id res chain seq x y z
N MET A 1 -10.16 23.42 21.03
CA MET A 1 -8.82 23.72 20.51
C MET A 1 -8.80 23.16 19.09
N HIS A 2 -8.99 24.02 18.09
CA HIS A 2 -9.08 23.61 16.69
C HIS A 2 -7.70 23.14 16.22
N LEU A 3 -7.67 22.14 15.34
CA LEU A 3 -6.47 21.64 14.68
C LEU A 3 -6.01 22.68 13.63
N THR A 4 -5.56 23.84 14.08
CA THR A 4 -4.89 24.82 13.22
C THR A 4 -3.38 24.61 13.27
N GLN A 5 -2.79 24.65 12.07
CA GLN A 5 -1.37 24.49 11.78
C GLN A 5 -0.46 25.21 12.79
N LEU A 6 0.38 24.45 13.48
CA LEU A 6 1.57 24.99 14.15
C LEU A 6 2.76 24.81 13.20
N LEU A 7 3.12 25.87 12.50
CA LEU A 7 4.42 26.04 11.85
C LEU A 7 5.47 26.34 12.92
N PRO A 8 6.52 25.52 13.10
CA PRO A 8 7.65 25.90 13.94
C PRO A 8 8.69 26.65 13.10
N THR A 9 9.01 27.87 13.53
CA THR A 9 10.24 28.59 13.15
C THR A 9 11.45 27.86 13.73
N PHE A 10 12.36 27.37 12.89
CA PHE A 10 13.63 26.79 13.35
C PHE A 10 14.82 27.65 12.92
N GLY A 11 15.63 28.04 13.91
CA GLY A 11 16.93 28.65 13.72
C GLY A 11 17.96 27.63 13.26
N LEU A 12 18.80 28.05 12.31
CA LEU A 12 19.90 27.25 11.77
C LEU A 12 20.95 26.97 12.85
N LEU A 13 21.22 25.70 13.10
CA LEU A 13 22.50 25.23 13.64
C LEU A 13 23.07 24.22 12.63
N ALA A 14 24.11 24.65 11.92
CA ALA A 14 24.84 23.83 10.98
C ALA A 14 25.62 22.75 11.74
N VAL A 15 25.24 21.49 11.55
CA VAL A 15 26.07 20.34 11.93
C VAL A 15 26.56 19.71 10.64
N ALA A 16 27.88 19.63 10.49
CA ALA A 16 28.52 19.01 9.34
C ALA A 16 28.13 17.52 9.26
N ALA A 17 27.48 17.13 8.16
CA ALA A 17 27.16 15.75 7.87
C ALA A 17 28.40 15.04 7.32
N ASN A 18 28.94 14.08 8.08
CA ASN A 18 29.85 13.10 7.51
C ASN A 18 29.05 12.14 6.62
N ALA A 19 29.44 12.04 5.35
CA ALA A 19 28.88 11.09 4.41
C ALA A 19 29.09 9.65 4.93
N ALA A 20 28.00 8.87 4.97
CA ALA A 20 28.10 7.43 5.19
C ALA A 20 28.84 6.78 4.01
N PRO A 21 29.70 5.77 4.25
CA PRO A 21 30.44 5.12 3.18
C PRO A 21 29.48 4.43 2.21
N THR A 22 29.61 4.75 0.93
CA THR A 22 28.94 4.05 -0.17
C THR A 22 29.47 2.62 -0.22
N GLY A 23 28.62 1.64 0.09
CA GLY A 23 28.93 0.23 -0.14
C GLY A 23 29.24 -0.05 -1.62
N PRO A 24 29.87 -1.19 -1.94
CA PRO A 24 30.22 -1.55 -3.31
C PRO A 24 29.00 -1.55 -4.24
N ASP A 25 29.15 -0.90 -5.39
CA ASP A 25 28.15 -0.83 -6.45
C ASP A 25 28.14 -2.16 -7.22
N TYR A 26 27.22 -3.05 -6.84
CA TYR A 26 26.92 -4.22 -7.63
C TYR A 26 25.89 -3.83 -8.69
N GLY A 27 26.37 -3.51 -9.89
CA GLY A 27 25.53 -3.45 -11.08
C GLY A 27 24.77 -4.76 -11.31
N PRO A 28 23.76 -4.79 -12.20
CA PRO A 28 22.99 -6.01 -12.46
C PRO A 28 23.93 -7.19 -12.76
N PRO A 29 23.68 -8.38 -12.20
CA PRO A 29 24.44 -9.59 -12.49
C PRO A 29 24.67 -9.73 -13.99
N THR A 30 25.90 -10.08 -14.38
CA THR A 30 26.26 -10.35 -15.77
C THR A 30 25.27 -11.37 -16.37
N GLY A 31 24.45 -10.94 -17.33
CA GLY A 31 23.51 -11.82 -18.06
C GLY A 31 22.02 -11.56 -17.86
N PHE A 32 21.60 -10.56 -17.05
CA PHE A 32 20.18 -10.18 -16.97
C PHE A 32 19.76 -9.25 -18.12
N ASP A 33 18.84 -9.69 -18.98
CA ASP A 33 18.21 -8.86 -20.02
C ASP A 33 16.75 -8.54 -19.68
N GLY A 34 16.51 -7.35 -19.14
CA GLY A 34 15.18 -6.88 -18.75
C GLY A 34 14.18 -6.77 -19.91
N SER A 35 14.65 -6.69 -21.17
CA SER A 35 13.77 -6.54 -22.33
C SER A 35 12.98 -7.82 -22.63
N THR A 36 13.56 -8.99 -22.32
CA THR A 36 12.96 -10.31 -22.56
C THR A 36 12.60 -11.06 -21.28
N ALA A 37 13.19 -10.70 -20.14
CA ALA A 37 13.00 -11.33 -18.83
C ALA A 37 11.53 -11.42 -18.38
N GLY A 38 11.11 -12.61 -17.94
CA GLY A 38 9.83 -12.82 -17.27
C GLY A 38 9.84 -12.34 -15.80
N LEU A 39 8.67 -12.31 -15.15
CA LEU A 39 8.56 -11.84 -13.76
C LEU A 39 9.39 -12.67 -12.77
N GLY A 40 9.57 -13.97 -13.02
CA GLY A 40 10.45 -14.83 -12.22
C GLY A 40 11.93 -14.44 -12.35
N ASP A 41 12.38 -14.08 -13.55
CA ASP A 41 13.75 -13.61 -13.79
C ASP A 41 14.01 -12.27 -13.09
N TRP A 42 13.04 -11.35 -13.15
CA TRP A 42 13.08 -10.08 -12.41
C TRP A 42 13.20 -10.31 -10.91
N ALA A 43 12.40 -11.21 -10.34
CA ALA A 43 12.42 -11.55 -8.92
C ALA A 43 13.77 -12.14 -8.51
N LYS A 44 14.27 -13.11 -9.27
CA LYS A 44 15.57 -13.73 -9.02
C LYS A 44 16.70 -12.70 -9.08
N ASN A 45 16.72 -11.87 -10.12
CA ASN A 45 17.73 -10.82 -10.28
C ASN A 45 17.72 -9.84 -9.10
N ALA A 46 16.54 -9.35 -8.73
CA ALA A 46 16.41 -8.41 -7.62
C ALA A 46 16.85 -9.02 -6.29
N PHE A 47 16.54 -10.30 -6.05
CA PHE A 47 16.96 -11.02 -4.86
C PHE A 47 18.49 -11.17 -4.79
N ASP A 48 19.12 -11.55 -5.89
CA ASP A 48 20.58 -11.70 -5.99
C ASP A 48 21.29 -10.36 -5.76
N VAL A 49 20.81 -9.27 -6.39
CA VAL A 49 21.34 -7.91 -6.19
C VAL A 49 21.19 -7.46 -4.74
N ALA A 50 20.00 -7.62 -4.15
CA ALA A 50 19.73 -7.20 -2.78
C ALA A 50 20.60 -7.95 -1.77
N LYS A 51 20.78 -9.26 -1.94
CA LYS A 51 21.65 -10.07 -1.08
C LYS A 51 23.12 -9.76 -1.29
N GLY A 52 23.55 -9.53 -2.53
CA GLY A 52 24.92 -9.16 -2.85
C GLY A 52 25.34 -7.83 -2.21
N GLY A 53 24.39 -6.89 -2.07
CA GLY A 53 24.62 -5.58 -1.45
C GLY A 53 24.56 -5.55 0.09
N LEU A 54 24.38 -6.68 0.78
CA LEU A 54 24.30 -6.70 2.24
C LEU A 54 25.67 -6.51 2.89
N LEU A 55 25.68 -5.73 3.97
CA LEU A 55 26.86 -5.56 4.81
C LEU A 55 27.05 -6.78 5.73
N THR A 56 28.29 -7.05 6.10
CA THR A 56 28.62 -8.11 7.08
C THR A 56 28.28 -7.71 8.52
N GLU A 57 28.19 -6.40 8.78
CA GLU A 57 27.86 -5.81 10.09
C GLU A 57 26.84 -4.69 9.94
N GLY A 58 26.06 -4.42 10.99
CA GLY A 58 25.07 -3.34 11.02
C GLY A 58 23.66 -3.78 11.38
N SER A 59 22.68 -2.93 11.06
CA SER A 59 21.26 -3.16 11.35
C SER A 59 20.65 -4.24 10.46
N CYS A 60 21.15 -4.40 9.23
CA CYS A 60 20.74 -5.47 8.32
C CYS A 60 21.94 -6.27 7.81
N THR A 61 21.97 -7.54 8.17
CA THR A 61 23.01 -8.51 7.84
C THR A 61 22.35 -9.79 7.30
N PRO A 62 23.09 -10.68 6.61
CA PRO A 62 22.52 -11.91 6.04
C PRO A 62 21.75 -12.80 7.03
N ASP A 63 22.17 -12.84 8.30
CA ASP A 63 21.52 -13.60 9.39
C ASP A 63 20.24 -12.94 9.93
N LYS A 64 20.10 -11.62 9.75
CA LYS A 64 18.91 -10.84 10.17
C LYS A 64 17.91 -10.66 9.04
N LEU A 65 18.31 -10.95 7.80
CA LEU A 65 17.49 -10.73 6.61
C LEU A 65 16.25 -11.62 6.64
N VAL A 66 15.09 -11.02 6.43
CA VAL A 66 13.81 -11.74 6.39
C VAL A 66 13.21 -11.70 4.99
N VAL A 67 12.42 -12.71 4.67
CA VAL A 67 11.83 -12.86 3.33
C VAL A 67 10.31 -12.70 3.43
N ARG A 68 9.75 -11.77 2.64
CA ARG A 68 8.31 -11.61 2.44
C ARG A 68 7.88 -12.47 1.26
N LYS A 69 6.83 -13.27 1.45
CA LYS A 69 6.38 -14.30 0.50
C LYS A 69 5.01 -14.00 -0.06
N GLU A 70 4.73 -14.58 -1.22
CA GLU A 70 3.40 -14.57 -1.82
C GLU A 70 2.43 -15.34 -0.93
N TRP A 71 1.18 -14.84 -0.77
CA TRP A 71 0.17 -15.49 0.08
C TRP A 71 -0.05 -16.97 -0.27
N GLY A 72 -0.16 -17.27 -1.57
CA GLY A 72 -0.28 -18.61 -2.14
C GLY A 72 0.88 -19.55 -1.80
N ALA A 73 2.07 -19.01 -1.51
CA ALA A 73 3.25 -19.77 -1.12
C ALA A 73 3.31 -20.08 0.39
N LEU A 74 2.49 -19.41 1.21
CA LEU A 74 2.36 -19.74 2.63
C LEU A 74 1.57 -21.03 2.84
N SER A 75 1.95 -21.78 3.88
CA SER A 75 1.17 -22.88 4.42
C SER A 75 -0.17 -22.42 5.01
N ALA A 76 -1.10 -23.34 5.20
CA ALA A 76 -2.39 -23.05 5.83
C ALA A 76 -2.21 -22.46 7.24
N GLU A 77 -1.27 -23.01 8.01
CA GLU A 77 -0.93 -22.59 9.37
C GLU A 77 -0.36 -21.17 9.40
N GLU A 78 0.53 -20.83 8.45
CA GLU A 78 1.07 -19.47 8.33
C GLU A 78 -0.02 -18.45 7.98
N ARG A 79 -0.94 -18.79 7.08
CA ARG A 79 -2.08 -17.91 6.73
C ARG A 79 -3.02 -17.70 7.91
N ILE A 80 -3.35 -18.77 8.64
CA ILE A 80 -4.17 -18.68 9.86
C ILE A 80 -3.46 -17.85 10.94
N SER A 81 -2.14 -18.04 11.11
CA SER A 81 -1.34 -17.25 12.05
C SER A 81 -1.39 -15.76 11.72
N TYR A 82 -1.30 -15.40 10.43
CA TYR A 82 -1.47 -14.02 9.98
C TYR A 82 -2.87 -13.49 10.27
N THR A 83 -3.94 -14.19 9.86
CA THR A 83 -5.32 -13.69 10.05
C THR A 83 -5.70 -13.58 11.52
N ASN A 84 -5.25 -14.51 12.38
CA ASN A 84 -5.41 -14.41 13.83
C ASN A 84 -4.73 -13.15 14.39
N ALA A 85 -3.54 -12.80 13.91
CA ALA A 85 -2.85 -11.59 14.34
C ALA A 85 -3.60 -10.32 13.92
N VAL A 86 -4.17 -10.30 12.70
CA VAL A 86 -5.01 -9.18 12.23
C VAL A 86 -6.26 -9.03 13.11
N GLN A 87 -6.96 -10.12 13.39
CA GLN A 87 -8.13 -10.12 14.27
C GLN A 87 -7.77 -9.67 15.70
N CYS A 88 -6.60 -10.07 16.19
CA CYS A 88 -6.07 -9.56 17.45
C CYS A 88 -5.89 -8.03 17.41
N LEU A 89 -5.32 -7.47 16.34
CA LEU A 89 -5.16 -6.02 16.20
C LEU A 89 -6.52 -5.30 16.14
N GLN A 90 -7.51 -5.90 15.49
CA GLN A 90 -8.91 -5.44 15.45
C GLN A 90 -9.63 -5.54 16.81
N SER A 91 -9.12 -6.34 17.75
CA SER A 91 -9.69 -6.48 19.10
C SER A 91 -9.07 -5.54 20.15
N LYS A 92 -7.86 -5.02 19.89
CA LYS A 92 -7.17 -4.10 20.80
C LYS A 92 -7.82 -2.71 20.72
N PRO A 93 -7.86 -1.94 21.82
CA PRO A 93 -8.40 -0.58 21.77
C PRO A 93 -7.56 0.33 20.88
N ALA A 94 -8.22 1.28 20.21
CA ALA A 94 -7.56 2.34 19.45
C ALA A 94 -6.63 3.19 20.33
N ARG A 95 -5.51 3.64 19.77
CA ARG A 95 -4.57 4.58 20.38
C ARG A 95 -4.88 6.03 20.03
N THR A 96 -5.49 6.26 18.88
CA THR A 96 -5.92 7.59 18.47
C THR A 96 -6.89 8.16 19.51
N PRO A 97 -6.67 9.37 20.03
CA PRO A 97 -7.58 10.00 20.98
C PRO A 97 -9.01 10.06 20.43
N SER A 98 -9.99 9.62 21.21
CA SER A 98 -11.41 9.62 20.80
C SER A 98 -11.96 11.02 20.53
N SER A 99 -11.31 12.07 21.03
CA SER A 99 -11.63 13.47 20.72
C SER A 99 -11.22 13.88 19.30
N LEU A 100 -10.33 13.12 18.66
CA LEU A 100 -9.85 13.36 17.29
C LEU A 100 -10.52 12.40 16.30
N ALA A 101 -10.65 11.13 16.68
CA ALA A 101 -11.30 10.11 15.86
C ALA A 101 -12.29 9.29 16.69
N PRO A 102 -13.51 9.81 16.98
CA PRO A 102 -14.49 9.11 17.80
C PRO A 102 -14.93 7.76 17.22
N GLY A 103 -14.81 7.57 15.91
CA GLY A 103 -15.10 6.33 15.19
C GLY A 103 -14.02 5.27 15.28
N ALA A 104 -12.78 5.60 15.66
CA ALA A 104 -11.74 4.60 15.87
C ALA A 104 -12.05 3.79 17.14
N LYS A 105 -12.30 2.48 16.99
CA LYS A 105 -12.62 1.57 18.11
C LYS A 105 -11.53 0.54 18.36
N SER A 106 -10.74 0.24 17.34
CA SER A 106 -9.68 -0.76 17.40
C SER A 106 -8.30 -0.20 17.08
N HIS A 107 -7.23 -0.89 17.50
CA HIS A 107 -5.87 -0.52 17.10
C HIS A 107 -5.68 -0.63 15.57
N PHE A 108 -6.42 -1.54 14.93
CA PHE A 108 -6.49 -1.60 13.46
C PHE A 108 -7.08 -0.32 12.84
N ASP A 109 -8.04 0.33 13.50
CA ASP A 109 -8.61 1.61 13.03
C ASP A 109 -7.58 2.75 13.08
N ASP A 110 -6.51 2.67 13.88
CA ASP A 110 -5.46 3.71 13.91
C ASP A 110 -4.74 3.83 12.56
N TRP A 111 -4.55 2.71 11.86
CA TRP A 111 -4.03 2.70 10.49
C TRP A 111 -5.02 3.40 9.55
N VAL A 112 -6.31 3.05 9.64
CA VAL A 112 -7.36 3.66 8.83
C VAL A 112 -7.42 5.19 9.07
N VAL A 113 -7.32 5.64 10.32
CA VAL A 113 -7.26 7.07 10.67
C VAL A 113 -6.04 7.74 10.03
N ALA A 114 -4.85 7.15 10.18
CA ALA A 114 -3.62 7.72 9.63
C ALA A 114 -3.71 7.89 8.11
N HIS A 115 -4.26 6.90 7.41
CA HIS A 115 -4.46 6.95 5.97
C HIS A 115 -5.52 7.97 5.55
N ILE A 116 -6.69 7.98 6.18
CA ILE A 116 -7.72 9.01 5.94
C ILE A 116 -7.12 10.41 6.08
N ASN A 117 -6.42 10.66 7.20
CA ASN A 117 -5.88 11.97 7.52
C ASN A 117 -4.79 12.43 6.55
N GLN A 118 -3.99 11.50 6.02
CA GLN A 118 -2.82 11.81 5.20
C GLN A 118 -3.02 11.54 3.69
N THR A 119 -4.20 11.09 3.25
CA THR A 119 -4.43 10.63 1.87
C THR A 119 -3.90 11.63 0.81
N PHE A 120 -4.14 12.93 0.97
CA PHE A 120 -3.72 13.98 0.02
C PHE A 120 -2.25 14.37 0.07
N ILE A 121 -1.49 13.88 1.04
CA ILE A 121 -0.04 14.11 1.12
C ILE A 121 0.75 12.81 0.90
N GLN A 122 0.07 11.67 0.70
CA GLN A 122 0.71 10.36 0.47
C GLN A 122 0.30 9.66 -0.83
N HIS A 123 -0.51 10.29 -1.68
CA HIS A 123 -0.88 9.77 -3.00
C HIS A 123 -0.62 10.81 -4.07
N TYR A 124 -0.10 10.38 -5.22
CA TYR A 124 0.42 11.29 -6.26
C TYR A 124 1.42 12.32 -5.72
N THR A 125 2.18 11.92 -4.68
CA THR A 125 3.25 12.70 -4.06
C THR A 125 4.57 11.95 -4.20
N ALA A 126 5.68 12.65 -3.94
CA ALA A 126 7.00 12.02 -3.89
C ALA A 126 7.16 10.98 -2.76
N THR A 127 6.32 11.05 -1.73
CA THR A 127 6.35 10.17 -0.56
C THR A 127 5.47 8.93 -0.71
N PHE A 128 4.68 8.80 -1.79
CA PHE A 128 3.73 7.70 -1.97
C PHE A 128 4.36 6.33 -1.70
N LEU A 129 5.47 6.01 -2.35
CA LEU A 129 6.11 4.69 -2.23
C LEU A 129 6.77 4.48 -0.86
N SER A 130 7.51 5.48 -0.37
CA SER A 130 8.25 5.37 0.89
C SER A 130 7.35 5.39 2.12
N TRP A 131 6.29 6.20 2.11
CA TRP A 131 5.28 6.23 3.17
C TRP A 131 4.54 4.91 3.25
N HIS A 132 4.05 4.37 2.13
CA HIS A 132 3.34 3.09 2.12
C HIS A 132 4.24 1.91 2.53
N ARG A 133 5.53 1.93 2.15
CA ARG A 133 6.53 0.97 2.64
C ARG A 133 6.62 1.00 4.16
N TRP A 134 6.75 2.17 4.76
CA TRP A 134 6.83 2.31 6.22
C TRP A 134 5.50 1.97 6.91
N TYR A 135 4.38 2.35 6.30
CA TYR A 135 3.02 2.06 6.77
C TYR A 135 2.78 0.55 6.94
N ILE A 136 3.11 -0.26 5.92
CA ILE A 136 2.99 -1.72 6.01
C ILE A 136 4.07 -2.34 6.91
N TRP A 137 5.22 -1.68 7.08
CA TRP A 137 6.25 -2.14 8.01
C TRP A 137 5.81 -1.99 9.46
N GLU A 138 5.28 -0.83 9.85
CA GLU A 138 4.77 -0.63 11.21
C GLU A 138 3.54 -1.51 11.46
N TYR A 139 2.71 -1.76 10.44
CA TYR A 139 1.65 -2.76 10.53
C TYR A 139 2.20 -4.15 10.86
N GLU A 140 3.22 -4.61 10.12
CA GLU A 140 3.93 -5.86 10.42
C GLU A 140 4.48 -5.84 11.86
N GLN A 141 5.09 -4.73 12.30
CA GLN A 141 5.62 -4.62 13.66
C GLN A 141 4.52 -4.73 14.73
N ALA A 142 3.35 -4.13 14.51
CA ALA A 142 2.23 -4.24 15.44
C ALA A 142 1.69 -5.67 15.52
N LEU A 143 1.52 -6.34 14.37
CA LEU A 143 1.14 -7.76 14.34
C LEU A 143 2.13 -8.63 15.14
N ARG A 144 3.44 -8.38 14.97
CA ARG A 144 4.49 -9.17 15.61
C ARG A 144 4.61 -8.87 17.11
N ASN A 145 4.74 -7.60 17.46
CA ASN A 145 5.10 -7.17 18.81
C ASN A 145 3.89 -7.12 19.75
N GLU A 146 2.67 -7.04 19.22
CA GLU A 146 1.46 -6.87 20.03
C GLU A 146 0.49 -8.04 19.93
N CYS A 147 0.56 -8.79 18.83
CA CYS A 147 -0.32 -9.92 18.52
C CYS A 147 0.41 -11.24 18.33
N GLY A 148 1.71 -11.30 18.62
CA GLY A 148 2.49 -12.54 18.63
C GLY A 148 2.70 -13.17 17.25
N TYR A 149 2.49 -12.43 16.17
CA TYR A 149 2.77 -12.92 14.82
C TYR A 149 4.27 -13.17 14.66
N ILE A 150 4.66 -14.39 14.28
CA ILE A 150 6.07 -14.73 14.07
C ILE A 150 6.48 -14.64 12.59
N GLY A 151 5.50 -14.70 11.68
CA GLY A 151 5.70 -14.62 10.24
C GLY A 151 6.04 -13.21 9.74
N ARG A 152 6.15 -13.07 8.42
CA ARG A 152 6.42 -11.79 7.74
C ARG A 152 5.21 -11.32 6.97
N GLN A 153 5.17 -10.03 6.63
CA GLN A 153 4.08 -9.47 5.84
C GLN A 153 4.00 -10.18 4.47
N PRO A 154 2.89 -10.89 4.15
CA PRO A 154 2.73 -11.51 2.85
C PRO A 154 2.29 -10.49 1.79
N TYR A 155 2.48 -10.84 0.52
CA TYR A 155 2.00 -10.04 -0.62
C TYR A 155 0.96 -10.78 -1.47
N TRP A 156 0.10 -10.00 -2.11
CA TRP A 156 -0.85 -10.48 -3.11
C TRP A 156 -0.30 -10.25 -4.51
N ASP A 157 0.05 -11.34 -5.19
CA ASP A 157 0.46 -11.28 -6.59
C ASP A 157 -0.75 -11.12 -7.53
N TRP A 158 -1.01 -9.87 -7.96
CA TRP A 158 -2.14 -9.56 -8.84
C TRP A 158 -2.10 -10.32 -10.17
N THR A 159 -0.90 -10.68 -10.65
CA THR A 159 -0.76 -11.33 -11.95
C THR A 159 -1.32 -12.74 -11.91
N LYS A 160 -1.17 -13.43 -10.77
CA LYS A 160 -1.77 -14.75 -10.54
C LYS A 160 -3.30 -14.68 -10.48
N THR A 161 -3.86 -13.68 -9.79
CA THR A 161 -5.32 -13.53 -9.71
C THR A 161 -5.92 -13.01 -11.02
N ALA A 162 -5.18 -12.26 -11.82
CA ALA A 162 -5.59 -11.91 -13.19
C ALA A 162 -5.74 -13.16 -14.08
N GLU A 163 -4.92 -14.19 -13.87
CA GLU A 163 -5.00 -15.45 -14.62
C GLU A 163 -6.08 -16.39 -14.06
N THR A 164 -6.09 -16.58 -12.74
CA THR A 164 -6.91 -17.61 -12.07
C THR A 164 -8.31 -17.14 -11.65
N GLY A 165 -8.52 -15.83 -11.56
CA GLY A 165 -9.72 -15.21 -10.99
C GLY A 165 -9.60 -15.00 -9.48
N LEU A 166 -10.21 -13.94 -8.97
CA LEU A 166 -10.14 -13.52 -7.57
C LEU A 166 -10.77 -14.57 -6.64
N GLU A 167 -11.97 -15.05 -6.96
CA GLU A 167 -12.69 -16.03 -6.13
C GLU A 167 -12.02 -17.41 -6.07
N ASN A 168 -11.17 -17.74 -7.04
CA ASN A 168 -10.38 -18.98 -7.03
C ASN A 168 -9.03 -18.80 -6.33
N SER A 169 -8.69 -17.57 -5.94
CA SER A 169 -7.42 -17.29 -5.27
C SER A 169 -7.46 -17.73 -3.81
N PRO A 170 -6.33 -18.19 -3.25
CA PRO A 170 -6.23 -18.49 -1.83
C PRO A 170 -6.45 -17.27 -0.92
N ILE A 171 -6.49 -16.07 -1.48
CA ILE A 171 -6.73 -14.81 -0.75
C ILE A 171 -8.24 -14.59 -0.57
N PHE A 172 -9.07 -14.95 -1.56
CA PHE A 172 -10.49 -14.60 -1.59
C PHE A 172 -11.43 -15.80 -1.78
N ASP A 173 -10.97 -17.04 -1.60
CA ASP A 173 -11.79 -18.26 -1.73
C ASP A 173 -12.82 -18.46 -0.59
N GLY A 174 -12.83 -17.59 0.43
CA GLY A 174 -13.74 -17.68 1.58
C GLY A 174 -13.43 -18.79 2.58
N SER A 175 -12.32 -19.50 2.43
CA SER A 175 -11.89 -20.55 3.37
C SER A 175 -11.40 -19.96 4.70
N ALA A 176 -11.07 -20.84 5.66
CA ALA A 176 -10.47 -20.44 6.92
C ALA A 176 -9.03 -19.90 6.78
N THR A 177 -8.38 -20.15 5.64
CA THR A 177 -6.99 -19.73 5.36
C THR A 177 -6.93 -18.55 4.39
N SER A 178 -8.07 -17.89 4.12
CA SER A 178 -8.15 -16.73 3.23
C SER A 178 -8.33 -15.42 4.01
N LEU A 179 -8.40 -14.29 3.30
CA LEU A 179 -8.85 -13.01 3.87
C LEU A 179 -10.37 -12.84 3.79
N GLY A 180 -11.14 -13.93 3.79
CA GLY A 180 -12.56 -13.94 3.53
C GLY A 180 -12.90 -14.30 2.08
N GLY A 181 -14.17 -14.16 1.72
CA GLY A 181 -14.66 -14.44 0.37
C GLY A 181 -15.06 -13.19 -0.38
N ASN A 182 -15.81 -13.39 -1.46
CA ASN A 182 -16.62 -12.32 -2.06
C ASN A 182 -17.74 -11.86 -1.09
N GLY A 183 -18.32 -10.70 -1.38
CA GLY A 183 -19.55 -10.26 -0.75
C GLY A 183 -20.76 -11.07 -1.22
N GLU A 184 -21.85 -11.02 -0.46
CA GLU A 184 -23.15 -11.51 -0.95
C GLU A 184 -23.47 -10.90 -2.32
N TYR A 185 -23.98 -11.71 -3.22
CA TYR A 185 -24.35 -11.26 -4.56
C TYR A 185 -25.44 -10.19 -4.48
N VAL A 186 -25.17 -9.05 -5.13
CA VAL A 186 -26.14 -7.99 -5.36
C VAL A 186 -26.26 -7.81 -6.86
N HIS A 187 -27.48 -7.93 -7.39
CA HIS A 187 -27.73 -7.66 -8.80
C HIS A 187 -27.49 -6.18 -9.09
N GLN A 188 -26.47 -5.89 -9.89
CA GLN A 188 -26.03 -4.54 -10.25
C GLN A 188 -26.16 -4.36 -11.77
N THR A 189 -26.71 -3.22 -12.20
CA THR A 189 -26.79 -2.83 -13.62
C THR A 189 -26.05 -1.52 -13.84
N GLY A 190 -25.16 -1.50 -14.82
CA GLY A 190 -24.33 -0.34 -15.18
C GLY A 190 -22.86 -0.53 -14.81
N GLU A 191 -22.12 0.57 -14.72
CA GLU A 191 -20.68 0.60 -14.47
C GLU A 191 -20.38 1.35 -13.19
N VAL A 192 -19.32 0.96 -12.50
CA VAL A 192 -18.72 1.79 -11.45
C VAL A 192 -17.94 2.90 -12.15
N VAL A 193 -18.23 4.16 -11.78
CA VAL A 193 -17.61 5.33 -12.41
C VAL A 193 -16.68 6.00 -11.42
N ILE A 194 -15.40 6.08 -11.76
CA ILE A 194 -14.39 6.78 -10.96
C ILE A 194 -14.11 8.14 -11.62
N GLY A 195 -14.70 9.19 -11.05
CA GLY A 195 -14.72 10.54 -11.65
C GLY A 195 -13.60 11.49 -11.19
N ASN A 196 -12.82 11.13 -10.18
CA ASN A 196 -11.97 12.10 -9.47
C ASN A 196 -10.55 12.28 -10.03
N VAL A 197 -10.25 11.78 -11.23
CA VAL A 197 -8.90 11.90 -11.81
C VAL A 197 -8.97 12.20 -13.31
N GLY A 198 -9.38 13.42 -13.67
CA GLY A 198 -9.25 14.00 -15.02
C GLY A 198 -10.51 14.00 -15.89
N GLU A 199 -10.37 14.41 -17.16
CA GLU A 199 -11.49 14.66 -18.10
C GLU A 199 -12.23 13.39 -18.52
N HIS A 200 -11.62 12.22 -18.39
CA HIS A 200 -12.19 10.92 -18.75
C HIS A 200 -12.39 10.07 -17.49
N PRO A 201 -13.64 9.79 -17.08
CA PRO A 201 -13.89 8.92 -15.95
C PRO A 201 -13.42 7.49 -16.26
N VAL A 202 -12.96 6.77 -15.24
CA VAL A 202 -12.70 5.34 -15.38
C VAL A 202 -14.01 4.59 -15.22
N LEU A 203 -14.37 3.81 -16.23
CA LEU A 203 -15.54 2.93 -16.22
C LEU A 203 -15.09 1.49 -15.91
N LEU A 204 -15.66 0.92 -14.87
CA LEU A 204 -15.33 -0.42 -14.39
C LEU A 204 -16.57 -1.30 -14.37
N ALA A 205 -16.41 -2.55 -14.81
CA ALA A 205 -17.45 -3.55 -14.67
C ALA A 205 -17.69 -3.86 -13.17
N PRO A 206 -18.97 -3.91 -12.72
CA PRO A 206 -19.29 -4.41 -11.39
C PRO A 206 -18.80 -5.86 -11.24
N GLY A 207 -18.54 -6.25 -10.00
CA GLY A 207 -18.06 -7.59 -9.70
C GLY A 207 -19.21 -8.60 -9.59
N SER A 208 -18.86 -9.77 -9.05
CA SER A 208 -19.78 -10.87 -8.77
C SER A 208 -20.37 -10.84 -7.34
N GLY A 209 -20.18 -9.76 -6.59
CA GLY A 209 -20.62 -9.60 -5.21
C GLY A 209 -21.48 -8.35 -5.01
N GLY A 210 -21.09 -7.50 -4.06
CA GLY A 210 -21.72 -6.20 -3.76
C GLY A 210 -22.17 -6.05 -2.31
N GLY A 211 -22.49 -7.15 -1.64
CA GLY A 211 -22.96 -7.21 -0.25
C GLY A 211 -21.87 -7.46 0.78
N CYS A 212 -22.29 -7.80 2.00
CA CYS A 212 -21.37 -8.11 3.09
C CYS A 212 -20.58 -9.40 2.81
N VAL A 213 -19.32 -9.47 3.23
CA VAL A 213 -18.55 -10.72 3.28
C VAL A 213 -19.13 -11.61 4.38
N LYS A 214 -19.48 -12.86 4.06
CA LYS A 214 -20.08 -13.82 5.00
C LYS A 214 -19.23 -15.05 5.30
N LYS A 215 -18.09 -15.20 4.62
CA LYS A 215 -17.20 -16.37 4.73
C LYS A 215 -15.79 -15.96 5.12
N GLY A 216 -15.08 -16.90 5.74
CA GLY A 216 -13.70 -16.75 6.19
C GLY A 216 -13.53 -15.88 7.45
N PRO A 217 -12.27 -15.61 7.85
CA PRO A 217 -11.94 -15.06 9.16
C PRO A 217 -12.53 -13.67 9.44
N PHE A 218 -12.76 -12.86 8.40
CA PHE A 218 -13.24 -11.48 8.54
C PHE A 218 -14.75 -11.33 8.30
N SER A 219 -15.52 -12.42 8.33
CA SER A 219 -16.99 -12.39 8.14
C SER A 219 -17.74 -11.58 9.22
N ASN A 220 -17.19 -11.50 10.44
CA ASN A 220 -17.73 -10.71 11.55
C ASN A 220 -16.96 -9.41 11.81
N TYR A 221 -16.00 -9.05 10.95
CA TYR A 221 -15.25 -7.82 11.08
C TYR A 221 -16.16 -6.60 10.80
N THR A 222 -16.01 -5.56 11.62
CA THR A 222 -16.77 -4.32 11.52
C THR A 222 -15.85 -3.20 11.03
N VAL A 223 -16.21 -2.60 9.90
CA VAL A 223 -15.60 -1.37 9.40
C VAL A 223 -16.23 -0.20 10.17
N ASN A 224 -15.43 0.55 10.94
CA ASN A 224 -15.94 1.58 11.85
C ASN A 224 -15.92 3.01 11.29
N LEU A 225 -15.05 3.29 10.32
CA LEU A 225 -14.78 4.63 9.78
C LEU A 225 -15.29 4.79 8.34
N GLY A 226 -15.45 6.03 7.88
CA GLY A 226 -15.97 6.34 6.55
C GLY A 226 -17.44 5.94 6.33
N PRO A 227 -17.91 5.84 5.08
CA PRO A 227 -17.19 6.15 3.84
C PRO A 227 -16.96 7.65 3.66
N LEU A 228 -15.92 8.03 2.91
CA LEU A 228 -15.57 9.42 2.60
C LEU A 228 -15.60 9.70 1.09
N SER A 229 -15.28 8.71 0.27
CA SER A 229 -15.39 8.82 -1.19
C SER A 229 -15.61 7.44 -1.81
N LEU A 230 -16.62 6.72 -1.34
CA LEU A 230 -16.97 5.41 -1.83
C LEU A 230 -17.67 5.51 -3.19
N SER A 231 -16.99 5.08 -4.26
CA SER A 231 -17.59 5.04 -5.60
C SER A 231 -18.62 3.90 -5.73
N LEU A 232 -19.78 4.22 -6.29
CA LEU A 232 -20.87 3.28 -6.54
C LEU A 232 -21.12 3.06 -8.04
N VAL A 233 -21.97 2.07 -8.34
CA VAL A 233 -22.48 1.84 -9.69
C VAL A 233 -23.34 3.03 -10.13
N ASN A 234 -23.26 3.35 -11.42
CA ASN A 234 -23.91 4.48 -12.08
C ASN A 234 -23.41 5.86 -11.61
N GLY A 235 -22.20 5.90 -11.05
CA GLY A 235 -21.43 7.14 -10.83
C GLY A 235 -21.89 8.03 -9.70
N SER A 236 -22.76 7.53 -8.83
CA SER A 236 -22.92 8.12 -7.50
C SER A 236 -21.71 7.79 -6.61
N ALA A 237 -21.41 8.67 -5.66
CA ALA A 237 -20.45 8.41 -4.60
C ALA A 237 -21.11 8.67 -3.24
N VAL A 238 -20.73 7.89 -2.23
CA VAL A 238 -21.19 8.08 -0.85
C VAL A 238 -20.01 8.48 0.02
N GLY A 239 -20.22 9.51 0.82
CA GLY A 239 -19.25 10.01 1.78
C GLY A 239 -19.27 11.53 1.86
N SER A 240 -18.74 12.07 2.96
CA SER A 240 -18.43 13.50 3.06
C SER A 240 -17.25 13.77 2.12
N SER A 241 -17.52 14.36 0.95
CA SER A 241 -16.48 15.06 0.20
C SER A 241 -15.85 16.04 1.18
N LEU A 242 -14.60 15.80 1.61
CA LEU A 242 -13.85 16.59 2.60
C LEU A 242 -14.32 18.05 2.65
N THR A 243 -15.34 18.32 3.47
CA THR A 243 -15.79 19.69 3.70
C THR A 243 -14.69 20.37 4.49
N GLU A 244 -14.57 21.70 4.40
CA GLU A 244 -13.60 22.43 5.26
C GLU A 244 -13.76 22.05 6.74
N ASP A 245 -14.98 21.69 7.13
CA ASP A 245 -15.29 21.02 8.38
C ASP A 245 -15.10 19.50 8.27
N LYS A 246 -13.93 19.01 8.70
CA LYS A 246 -13.58 17.58 8.78
C LYS A 246 -14.14 16.87 10.03
N SER A 247 -15.02 17.52 10.80
CA SER A 247 -15.47 17.00 12.09
C SER A 247 -16.14 15.63 12.00
N ASP A 248 -16.79 15.32 10.87
CA ASP A 248 -17.49 14.06 10.65
C ASP A 248 -16.66 12.96 9.96
N ASP A 249 -15.47 13.27 9.43
CA ASP A 249 -14.67 12.31 8.65
C ASP A 249 -14.24 11.09 9.50
N PHE A 250 -14.19 11.27 10.81
CA PHE A 250 -13.82 10.23 11.78
C PHE A 250 -14.99 9.84 12.70
N SER A 251 -16.23 10.11 12.32
CA SER A 251 -17.42 9.70 13.06
C SER A 251 -17.58 8.18 13.09
N TRP A 252 -18.23 7.67 14.15
CA TRP A 252 -18.47 6.23 14.30
C TRP A 252 -19.60 5.76 13.38
N ASN A 253 -19.26 4.95 12.39
CA ASN A 253 -20.19 4.39 11.40
C ASN A 253 -19.97 2.87 11.20
N PRO A 254 -20.33 2.05 12.20
CA PRO A 254 -20.06 0.61 12.18
C PRO A 254 -20.91 -0.10 11.11
N ARG A 255 -20.25 -0.86 10.25
CA ARG A 255 -20.91 -1.67 9.20
C ARG A 255 -20.07 -2.89 8.83
N CYS A 256 -20.67 -3.83 8.11
CA CYS A 256 -19.95 -5.00 7.63
C CYS A 256 -18.92 -4.62 6.55
N LEU A 257 -17.85 -5.41 6.44
CA LEU A 257 -17.00 -5.40 5.26
C LEU A 257 -17.79 -5.86 4.03
N LYS A 258 -17.75 -5.10 2.93
CA LYS A 258 -18.35 -5.49 1.65
C LYS A 258 -17.30 -5.69 0.59
N ARG A 259 -17.50 -6.68 -0.28
CA ARG A 259 -16.67 -6.90 -1.47
C ARG A 259 -17.52 -7.11 -2.69
N ASP A 260 -16.97 -6.71 -3.83
CA ASP A 260 -17.57 -6.91 -5.13
C ASP A 260 -16.45 -7.29 -6.10
N LEU A 261 -15.91 -8.50 -5.91
CA LEU A 261 -14.70 -8.96 -6.58
C LEU A 261 -14.90 -8.91 -8.09
N SER A 262 -13.98 -8.25 -8.80
CA SER A 262 -14.08 -8.00 -10.24
C SER A 262 -12.83 -8.47 -10.97
N ASP A 263 -12.90 -9.68 -11.52
CA ASP A 263 -11.86 -10.25 -12.39
C ASP A 263 -11.58 -9.35 -13.60
N ALA A 264 -12.61 -8.67 -14.12
CA ALA A 264 -12.48 -7.75 -15.24
C ALA A 264 -11.55 -6.57 -14.90
N VAL A 265 -11.70 -5.98 -13.70
CA VAL A 265 -10.84 -4.90 -13.22
C VAL A 265 -9.42 -5.39 -12.97
N ASN A 266 -9.25 -6.55 -12.33
CA ASN A 266 -7.93 -7.12 -12.10
C ASN A 266 -7.21 -7.41 -13.43
N LYS A 267 -7.89 -8.07 -14.38
CA LYS A 267 -7.33 -8.41 -15.70
C LYS A 267 -6.98 -7.19 -16.52
N ARG A 268 -7.74 -6.09 -16.42
CA ARG A 268 -7.48 -4.86 -17.17
C ARG A 268 -6.29 -4.08 -16.61
N HIS A 269 -6.24 -3.88 -15.29
CA HIS A 269 -5.34 -2.89 -14.71
C HIS A 269 -4.19 -3.46 -13.87
N ALA A 270 -4.30 -4.68 -13.35
CA ALA A 270 -3.32 -5.29 -12.43
C ALA A 270 -2.90 -6.69 -12.88
N ASN A 271 -2.35 -6.80 -14.10
CA ASN A 271 -1.90 -8.05 -14.70
C ASN A 271 -0.36 -8.07 -14.93
N ALA A 272 0.16 -9.17 -15.46
CA ALA A 272 1.59 -9.32 -15.74
C ALA A 272 2.14 -8.25 -16.69
N THR A 273 1.38 -7.85 -17.71
CA THR A 273 1.76 -6.79 -18.65
C THR A 273 1.90 -5.44 -17.95
N GLY A 274 1.01 -5.10 -17.03
CA GLY A 274 1.09 -3.87 -16.23
C GLY A 274 2.34 -3.84 -15.36
N VAL A 275 2.65 -4.94 -14.65
CA VAL A 275 3.86 -5.05 -13.83
C VAL A 275 5.12 -4.99 -14.69
N LEU A 276 5.17 -5.70 -15.82
CA LEU A 276 6.33 -5.65 -16.73
C LEU A 276 6.50 -4.26 -17.37
N SER A 277 5.42 -3.54 -17.65
CA SER A 277 5.50 -2.16 -18.16
C SER A 277 6.17 -1.24 -17.14
N LEU A 278 5.82 -1.37 -15.85
CA LEU A 278 6.48 -0.63 -14.77
C LEU A 278 7.99 -0.94 -14.71
N LEU A 279 8.37 -2.21 -14.83
CA LEU A 279 9.77 -2.62 -14.73
C LEU A 279 10.60 -2.24 -15.95
N ARG A 280 10.02 -2.25 -17.15
CA ARG A 280 10.74 -2.05 -18.42
C ARG A 280 10.72 -0.62 -18.95
N ASN A 281 9.60 0.09 -18.76
CA ASN A 281 9.29 1.28 -19.54
C ASN A 281 9.41 2.60 -18.73
N THR A 282 9.84 2.54 -17.47
CA THR A 282 9.91 3.71 -16.59
C THR A 282 11.35 4.15 -16.38
N LYS A 283 11.64 5.44 -16.61
CA LYS A 283 13.02 5.96 -16.64
C LYS A 283 13.54 6.39 -15.26
N ASP A 284 12.64 6.87 -14.40
CA ASP A 284 12.88 7.39 -13.06
C ASP A 284 11.65 7.11 -12.17
N VAL A 285 11.74 7.45 -10.89
CA VAL A 285 10.67 7.19 -9.93
C VAL A 285 9.39 7.96 -10.24
N TYR A 286 9.48 9.14 -10.89
CA TYR A 286 8.30 9.92 -11.24
C TYR A 286 7.46 9.17 -12.28
N ASP A 287 8.10 8.73 -13.36
CA ASP A 287 7.43 7.90 -14.38
C ASP A 287 6.88 6.61 -13.76
N PHE A 288 7.65 5.97 -12.86
CA PHE A 288 7.25 4.73 -12.20
C PHE A 288 6.00 4.92 -11.33
N GLN A 289 6.01 5.88 -10.40
CA GLN A 289 4.89 6.09 -9.48
C GLN A 289 3.63 6.58 -10.19
N MET A 290 3.78 7.40 -11.24
CA MET A 290 2.66 7.88 -12.05
C MET A 290 2.08 6.78 -12.94
N THR A 291 2.91 5.89 -13.48
CA THR A 291 2.41 4.71 -14.21
C THR A 291 1.69 3.75 -13.27
N MET A 292 2.21 3.57 -12.05
CA MET A 292 1.63 2.67 -11.05
C MET A 292 0.26 3.14 -10.56
N GLN A 293 0.10 4.44 -10.35
CA GLN A 293 -1.15 5.09 -9.91
C GLN A 293 -2.02 5.55 -11.10
N SER A 294 -1.55 5.37 -12.34
CA SER A 294 -2.06 5.97 -13.57
C SER A 294 -1.96 7.49 -13.63
N TYR A 295 -1.65 8.03 -14.81
CA TYR A 295 -1.78 9.47 -15.04
C TYR A 295 -3.27 9.86 -15.03
N PRO A 296 -3.64 10.96 -14.35
CA PRO A 296 -5.00 11.49 -14.41
C PRO A 296 -5.50 11.67 -15.85
N GLY A 297 -6.77 11.36 -16.09
CA GLY A 297 -7.46 11.60 -17.35
C GLY A 297 -7.24 10.52 -18.43
N GLN A 298 -6.54 9.42 -18.11
CA GLN A 298 -6.27 8.36 -19.10
C GLN A 298 -7.38 7.29 -19.18
N GLY A 299 -8.41 7.35 -18.33
CA GLY A 299 -9.42 6.29 -18.25
C GLY A 299 -8.86 4.95 -17.73
N GLU A 300 -7.73 4.99 -17.02
CA GLU A 300 -6.96 3.85 -16.52
C GLU A 300 -6.61 4.03 -15.03
N LEU A 301 -6.39 2.94 -14.30
CA LEU A 301 -6.10 2.95 -12.85
C LEU A 301 -4.66 2.58 -12.46
N GLY A 302 -3.89 2.04 -13.40
CA GLY A 302 -2.60 1.42 -13.10
C GLY A 302 -2.75 0.22 -12.17
N VAL A 303 -1.63 -0.43 -11.81
CA VAL A 303 -1.67 -1.62 -10.97
C VAL A 303 -2.10 -1.33 -9.52
N HIS A 304 -1.84 -0.11 -9.02
CA HIS A 304 -2.27 0.31 -7.68
C HIS A 304 -3.80 0.42 -7.61
N GLY A 305 -4.41 1.24 -8.47
CA GLY A 305 -5.86 1.36 -8.49
C GLY A 305 -6.53 0.05 -8.95
N GLY A 306 -5.93 -0.68 -9.89
CA GLY A 306 -6.43 -1.99 -10.33
C GLY A 306 -6.55 -2.99 -9.18
N GLY A 307 -5.55 -3.06 -8.30
CA GLY A 307 -5.60 -3.90 -7.10
C GLY A 307 -6.75 -3.51 -6.17
N HIS A 308 -6.84 -2.23 -5.78
CA HIS A 308 -7.93 -1.73 -4.92
C HIS A 308 -9.32 -1.98 -5.51
N TYR A 309 -9.58 -1.46 -6.71
CA TYR A 309 -10.91 -1.48 -7.30
C TYR A 309 -11.35 -2.87 -7.76
N SER A 310 -10.43 -3.83 -7.93
CA SER A 310 -10.77 -5.22 -8.19
C SER A 310 -11.34 -5.95 -6.97
N ILE A 311 -11.06 -5.48 -5.75
CA ILE A 311 -11.72 -5.98 -4.53
C ILE A 311 -13.19 -5.50 -4.50
N GLY A 312 -13.42 -4.27 -4.97
CA GLY A 312 -14.74 -3.65 -4.99
C GLY A 312 -15.32 -3.42 -3.59
N GLY A 313 -16.63 -3.20 -3.52
CA GLY A 313 -17.34 -3.04 -2.24
C GLY A 313 -16.86 -1.86 -1.39
N ASP A 314 -16.91 -2.03 -0.07
CA ASP A 314 -16.69 -1.01 0.96
C ASP A 314 -15.81 -1.60 2.07
N PRO A 315 -14.59 -1.05 2.29
CA PRO A 315 -14.08 0.20 1.73
C PRO A 315 -13.20 0.04 0.46
N GLY A 316 -13.25 -1.09 -0.25
CA GLY A 316 -12.34 -1.34 -1.40
C GLY A 316 -12.46 -0.33 -2.55
N ARG A 317 -13.60 0.36 -2.69
CA ARG A 317 -13.81 1.48 -3.64
C ARG A 317 -13.68 2.87 -3.02
N ASP A 318 -13.24 2.97 -1.76
CA ASP A 318 -13.05 4.23 -1.07
C ASP A 318 -11.56 4.58 -0.99
N PHE A 319 -11.19 5.66 -1.66
CA PHE A 319 -9.80 6.10 -1.76
C PHE A 319 -9.15 6.38 -0.38
N TYR A 320 -9.92 6.87 0.59
CA TYR A 320 -9.40 7.25 1.91
C TYR A 320 -9.43 6.09 2.90
N VAL A 321 -10.47 5.26 2.80
CA VAL A 321 -10.82 4.25 3.82
C VAL A 321 -10.31 2.86 3.42
N SER A 322 -9.65 2.73 2.27
CA SER A 322 -9.16 1.44 1.75
C SER A 322 -8.36 0.56 2.74
N PRO A 323 -7.58 1.07 3.72
CA PRO A 323 -6.94 0.20 4.73
C PRO A 323 -7.91 -0.50 5.68
N GLY A 324 -9.17 -0.08 5.71
CA GLY A 324 -10.23 -0.78 6.40
C GLY A 324 -10.53 -2.16 5.78
N GLU A 325 -10.06 -2.43 4.56
CA GLU A 325 -10.07 -3.75 3.92
C GLU A 325 -8.77 -4.51 4.27
N PRO A 326 -8.83 -5.67 4.97
CA PRO A 326 -7.64 -6.45 5.34
C PRO A 326 -6.69 -6.83 4.19
N ALA A 327 -7.19 -6.95 2.96
CA ALA A 327 -6.38 -7.22 1.77
C ALA A 327 -5.51 -6.02 1.34
N PHE A 328 -5.77 -4.80 1.84
CA PHE A 328 -4.94 -3.61 1.60
C PHE A 328 -3.47 -3.88 1.88
N TYR A 329 -3.17 -4.55 3.00
CA TYR A 329 -1.79 -4.76 3.43
C TYR A 329 -1.05 -5.74 2.52
N LEU A 330 -1.72 -6.76 1.99
CA LEU A 330 -1.13 -7.66 1.00
C LEU A 330 -0.97 -6.97 -0.36
N HIS A 331 -1.94 -6.14 -0.76
CA HIS A 331 -1.88 -5.32 -1.96
C HIS A 331 -0.67 -4.37 -1.92
N HIS A 332 -0.53 -3.58 -0.86
CA HIS A 332 0.59 -2.63 -0.71
C HIS A 332 1.94 -3.31 -0.50
N THR A 333 1.95 -4.56 -0.01
CA THR A 333 3.18 -5.35 0.00
C THR A 333 3.62 -5.76 -1.41
N MET A 334 2.69 -5.94 -2.35
CA MET A 334 3.00 -6.16 -3.78
C MET A 334 3.36 -4.85 -4.51
N VAL A 335 2.77 -3.72 -4.12
CA VAL A 335 3.23 -2.37 -4.53
C VAL A 335 4.70 -2.19 -4.15
N ASP A 336 5.03 -2.45 -2.88
CA ASP A 336 6.40 -2.34 -2.39
C ASP A 336 7.35 -3.34 -3.08
N ARG A 337 6.89 -4.58 -3.31
CA ARG A 337 7.65 -5.58 -4.07
C ARG A 337 7.96 -5.08 -5.49
N THR A 338 6.99 -4.52 -6.20
CA THR A 338 7.18 -4.04 -7.56
C THR A 338 8.12 -2.84 -7.60
N TRP A 339 8.03 -1.95 -6.62
CA TRP A 339 9.01 -0.87 -6.45
C TRP A 339 10.41 -1.42 -6.16
N TRP A 340 10.54 -2.36 -5.23
CA TRP A 340 11.81 -3.02 -4.91
C TRP A 340 12.44 -3.69 -6.15
N LEU A 341 11.66 -4.42 -6.95
CA LEU A 341 12.12 -5.00 -8.23
C LEU A 341 12.67 -3.92 -9.16
N TRP A 342 11.99 -2.77 -9.25
CA TRP A 342 12.45 -1.63 -10.04
C TRP A 342 13.74 -1.01 -9.47
N GLN A 343 13.84 -0.89 -8.15
CA GLN A 343 15.04 -0.36 -7.49
C GLN A 343 16.26 -1.25 -7.72
N MET A 344 16.09 -2.58 -7.65
CA MET A 344 17.20 -3.54 -7.77
C MET A 344 17.77 -3.69 -9.18
N GLN A 345 17.22 -3.02 -10.18
CA GLN A 345 17.84 -2.96 -11.51
C GLN A 345 19.09 -2.08 -11.53
N ASN A 346 19.10 -1.03 -10.70
CA ASN A 346 20.23 -0.13 -10.50
C ASN A 346 20.10 0.54 -9.12
N PRO A 347 20.51 -0.14 -8.04
CA PRO A 347 20.33 0.37 -6.69
C PRO A 347 20.98 1.73 -6.45
N ALA A 348 22.15 2.00 -7.05
CA ALA A 348 22.87 3.26 -6.89
C ALA A 348 22.00 4.46 -7.30
N GLU A 349 21.37 4.37 -8.48
CA GLU A 349 20.51 5.45 -9.01
C GLU A 349 19.09 5.43 -8.44
N ARG A 350 18.57 4.25 -8.08
CA ARG A 350 17.14 4.03 -7.79
C ARG A 350 16.79 3.86 -6.31
N THR A 351 17.77 3.89 -5.41
CA THR A 351 17.51 3.93 -3.96
C THR A 351 17.98 5.22 -3.28
N GLN A 352 19.00 5.90 -3.81
CA GLN A 352 19.54 7.12 -3.19
C GLN A 352 20.01 8.17 -4.22
N GLY A 353 20.02 7.82 -5.51
CA GLY A 353 20.40 8.73 -6.59
C GLY A 353 19.29 9.71 -7.00
N PRO A 354 19.56 10.57 -7.99
CA PRO A 354 18.61 11.57 -8.46
C PRO A 354 17.34 10.96 -9.09
N LYS A 355 17.36 9.67 -9.46
CA LYS A 355 16.22 8.96 -10.04
C LYS A 355 15.28 8.35 -9.01
N ALA A 356 15.64 8.36 -7.72
CA ALA A 356 14.93 7.59 -6.70
C ALA A 356 13.88 8.40 -5.90
N LEU A 357 13.91 9.74 -5.96
CA LEU A 357 12.94 10.60 -5.29
C LEU A 357 12.61 11.82 -6.18
N MET A 358 11.34 11.98 -6.55
CA MET A 358 10.86 13.07 -7.40
C MET A 358 9.40 13.41 -7.10
N GLY A 359 9.05 14.69 -7.21
CA GLY A 359 7.71 15.21 -6.98
C GLY A 359 7.61 16.07 -5.72
N THR A 360 6.38 16.45 -5.37
CA THR A 360 6.09 17.35 -4.24
C THR A 360 5.32 16.64 -3.13
N GLY A 361 5.06 17.36 -2.04
CA GLY A 361 4.39 16.83 -0.84
C GLY A 361 2.86 16.91 -0.87
N THR A 362 2.26 17.31 -1.97
CA THR A 362 0.80 17.48 -2.13
C THR A 362 0.30 16.73 -3.35
N PHE A 363 -0.89 16.14 -3.25
CA PHE A 363 -1.54 15.37 -4.30
C PHE A 363 -1.53 16.13 -5.63
N LEU A 364 -0.88 15.57 -6.65
CA LEU A 364 -0.72 16.20 -7.98
C LEU A 364 -0.17 17.65 -7.92
N ASN A 365 0.59 17.97 -6.87
CA ASN A 365 1.08 19.30 -6.57
C ASN A 365 -0.04 20.36 -6.41
N SER A 366 -1.18 19.96 -5.83
CA SER A 366 -2.33 20.84 -5.59
C SER A 366 -2.76 20.83 -4.12
N PRO A 367 -2.66 21.97 -3.39
CA PRO A 367 -1.97 23.20 -3.81
C PRO A 367 -0.47 22.96 -4.03
N ALA A 368 0.19 23.86 -4.75
CA ALA A 368 1.63 23.72 -5.02
C ALA A 368 2.44 23.66 -3.71
N SER A 369 3.37 22.72 -3.63
CA SER A 369 4.29 22.55 -2.49
C SER A 369 5.74 22.36 -2.96
N PRO A 370 6.74 22.54 -2.09
CA PRO A 370 8.13 22.27 -2.42
C PRO A 370 8.35 20.81 -2.86
N ASN A 371 9.41 20.60 -3.65
CA ASN A 371 9.87 19.24 -3.94
C ASN A 371 10.31 18.57 -2.64
N VAL A 372 9.93 17.29 -2.49
CA VAL A 372 10.36 16.50 -1.34
C VAL A 372 11.83 16.14 -1.48
N THR A 373 12.54 16.17 -0.37
CA THR A 373 13.95 15.83 -0.26
C THR A 373 14.16 14.63 0.64
N TYR A 374 15.36 14.04 0.56
CA TYR A 374 15.77 12.92 1.40
C TYR A 374 15.78 13.24 2.90
N ASP A 375 15.90 14.52 3.27
CA ASP A 375 15.96 14.98 4.66
C ASP A 375 14.60 15.39 5.22
N ASP A 376 13.56 15.40 4.39
CA ASP A 376 12.20 15.67 4.85
C ASP A 376 11.74 14.55 5.79
N TRP A 377 10.95 14.94 6.78
CA TRP A 377 10.42 14.03 7.79
C TRP A 377 9.02 13.57 7.43
N THR A 378 8.70 12.33 7.79
CA THR A 378 7.36 11.76 7.68
C THR A 378 6.92 11.13 9.01
N ASP A 379 5.60 11.01 9.21
CA ASP A 379 4.97 10.40 10.38
C ASP A 379 3.76 9.54 9.97
N LEU A 380 3.33 8.64 10.87
CA LEU A 380 2.12 7.83 10.72
C LEU A 380 1.04 8.21 11.75
N GLY A 381 1.00 9.46 12.18
CA GLY A 381 0.05 9.93 13.20
C GLY A 381 0.14 9.16 14.52
N PHE A 382 -0.96 8.51 14.92
CA PHE A 382 -1.06 7.77 16.17
C PHE A 382 -0.73 6.27 16.05
N VAL A 383 -0.34 5.81 14.86
CA VAL A 383 0.18 4.45 14.67
C VAL A 383 1.48 4.25 15.45
N THR A 384 2.39 5.23 15.38
CA THR A 384 3.69 5.23 16.05
C THR A 384 4.12 6.66 16.36
N ASP A 385 4.86 6.85 17.45
CA ASP A 385 5.43 8.14 17.85
C ASP A 385 6.70 8.51 17.07
N LYS A 386 7.26 7.55 16.34
CA LYS A 386 8.43 7.75 15.49
C LYS A 386 8.13 8.73 14.37
N LYS A 387 9.15 9.50 14.02
CA LYS A 387 9.24 10.22 12.75
C LYS A 387 10.51 9.74 12.07
N LEU A 388 10.46 9.54 10.77
CA LEU A 388 11.60 9.07 9.98
C LEU A 388 11.86 10.03 8.83
N GLN A 389 13.13 10.16 8.45
CA GLN A 389 13.48 10.91 7.25
C GLN A 389 13.27 10.04 6.01
N ILE A 390 12.93 10.64 4.88
CA ILE A 390 12.67 9.90 3.63
C ILE A 390 13.85 9.01 3.25
N LYS A 391 15.11 9.44 3.45
CA LYS A 391 16.31 8.63 3.17
C LYS A 391 16.34 7.27 3.88
N ASP A 392 15.78 7.19 5.08
CA ASP A 392 15.77 5.96 5.88
C ASP A 392 14.72 4.96 5.36
N LEU A 393 13.83 5.41 4.47
CA LEU A 393 12.72 4.62 3.94
C LEU A 393 12.99 4.06 2.54
N MET A 394 14.11 4.44 1.91
CA MET A 394 14.32 4.15 0.48
C MET A 394 14.85 2.74 0.19
N LYS A 395 15.40 2.04 1.17
CA LYS A 395 16.04 0.73 1.01
C LYS A 395 15.45 -0.28 1.97
N THR A 396 15.00 -1.44 1.47
CA THR A 396 14.44 -2.52 2.31
C THR A 396 15.47 -3.20 3.22
N THR A 397 16.76 -2.87 3.06
CA THR A 397 17.89 -3.42 3.82
C THR A 397 18.69 -2.33 4.56
N ALA A 398 18.10 -1.16 4.79
CA ALA A 398 18.69 -0.09 5.60
C ALA A 398 17.63 0.61 6.46
N GLY A 399 18.06 1.57 7.29
CA GLY A 399 17.17 2.26 8.23
C GLY A 399 16.50 1.25 9.19
N PRO A 400 15.17 1.29 9.36
CA PRO A 400 14.45 0.34 10.19
C PRO A 400 14.24 -1.03 9.51
N PHE A 401 14.57 -1.16 8.22
CA PHE A 401 14.19 -2.32 7.41
C PHE A 401 15.33 -3.35 7.29
N CYS A 402 14.95 -4.62 7.25
CA CYS A 402 15.86 -5.70 6.88
C CYS A 402 15.12 -6.87 6.22
N TYR A 403 14.55 -6.63 5.04
CA TYR A 403 13.78 -7.63 4.31
C TYR A 403 14.02 -7.61 2.78
N VAL A 404 13.70 -8.73 2.15
CA VAL A 404 13.62 -8.93 0.69
C VAL A 404 12.34 -9.68 0.32
N TYR A 405 12.09 -9.83 -0.97
CA TYR A 405 10.96 -10.55 -1.53
C TYR A 405 11.40 -11.84 -2.21
N GLU A 406 10.60 -12.90 -2.05
CA GLU A 406 10.68 -14.12 -2.87
C GLU A 406 9.89 -13.96 -4.18
#